data_AF-A0A433SB82-F1
#
_entry.id   AF-A0A433SB82-F1
#
_cell.length_a   1.000
_cell.length_b   1.000
_cell.length_c   1.000
_cell.angle_alpha   90.00
_cell.angle_beta   90.00
_cell.angle_gamma   90.00
#
_symmetry.space_group_name_H-M   'P 1'
#
loop_
_entity.id
_entity.type
_entity.pdbx_description
1 polymer ?
#
loop_
_entity_poly.entity_id
_entity_poly.type
_entity_poly.pdbx_seq_one_letter_code
_entity_poly.pdbx_strand_id
1 'polypeptide(L)'
;MNKYLNTLPYSNYPFIWADYVELQTLACENKVFTHNDFTSLLLQNQECACAHPPITQEDANTLWQQLIEHCYQRMSLYAGHYPFIVEQDRSSIKLNFVLTHPKQRLYLGTVLAANMRHLSPEWRDRITQDFAETCHQLFINLMPVGTKIQFLMPSPDQFPPHEQIQYMARMTRGKALCNPQDFSTHEIPLSSGTPASASKAGIVDMMAWHPMGDERDGIPVAIGRCDCASEHWYSNQQTLLNLNTQLYTRHPWANYHFSPIDLYTAEKGWALNNQIGRVILLDRYRILTLAEEYFIYNDVPDLEHIDYLHQRLHDQA
;
A
#
# COMPACT_ATOMS: atom_id res chain seq x y z
N MET A 1 -18.61 0.67 -7.46
CA MET A 1 -17.47 1.61 -7.57
C MET A 1 -17.87 3.07 -7.38
N ASN A 2 -18.76 3.65 -8.20
CA ASN A 2 -19.02 5.11 -8.24
C ASN A 2 -19.30 5.79 -6.89
N LYS A 3 -20.02 5.14 -5.96
CA LYS A 3 -20.30 5.71 -4.62
C LYS A 3 -19.03 6.01 -3.81
N TYR A 4 -17.98 5.20 -3.94
CA TYR A 4 -16.74 5.34 -3.15
C TYR A 4 -15.70 6.19 -3.86
N LEU A 5 -15.69 6.19 -5.20
CA LEU A 5 -14.75 6.99 -6.00
C LEU A 5 -14.89 8.48 -5.74
N ASN A 6 -16.11 8.99 -5.53
CA ASN A 6 -16.32 10.43 -5.32
C ASN A 6 -15.87 10.92 -3.95
N THR A 7 -15.52 10.03 -3.01
CA THR A 7 -15.00 10.44 -1.70
C THR A 7 -13.60 11.02 -1.83
N LEU A 8 -13.36 12.19 -1.24
CA LEU A 8 -12.05 12.85 -1.29
C LEU A 8 -11.05 12.21 -0.30
N PRO A 9 -9.74 12.27 -0.58
CA PRO A 9 -8.70 11.99 0.42
C PRO A 9 -8.84 12.89 1.67
N TYR A 10 -8.53 12.40 2.88
CA TYR A 10 -8.53 13.27 4.09
C TYR A 10 -7.23 14.05 4.27
N SER A 11 -6.15 13.63 3.63
CA SER A 11 -4.86 14.30 3.77
C SER A 11 -4.72 15.45 2.77
N ASN A 12 -3.93 16.46 3.13
CA ASN A 12 -3.51 17.52 2.19
C ASN A 12 -2.18 17.18 1.48
N TYR A 13 -1.75 15.92 1.51
CA TYR A 13 -0.46 15.54 0.92
C TYR A 13 -0.58 15.35 -0.60
N PRO A 14 0.19 16.10 -1.42
CA PRO A 14 0.06 16.03 -2.88
C PRO A 14 0.27 14.64 -3.48
N PHE A 15 1.14 13.80 -2.89
CA PHE A 15 1.39 12.44 -3.38
C PHE A 15 0.18 11.49 -3.19
N ILE A 16 -0.65 11.71 -2.16
CA ILE A 16 -1.92 10.98 -1.97
C ILE A 16 -2.95 11.46 -3.00
N TRP A 17 -3.00 12.76 -3.26
CA TRP A 17 -3.87 13.31 -4.29
C TRP A 17 -3.47 12.88 -5.70
N ALA A 18 -2.18 12.73 -5.98
CA ALA A 18 -1.68 12.18 -7.24
C ALA A 18 -2.16 10.72 -7.43
N ASP A 19 -2.07 9.88 -6.40
CA ASP A 19 -2.61 8.51 -6.43
C ASP A 19 -4.13 8.50 -6.67
N TYR A 20 -4.85 9.42 -6.04
CA TYR A 20 -6.29 9.55 -6.21
C TYR A 20 -6.67 9.99 -7.64
N VAL A 21 -5.96 10.94 -8.22
CA VAL A 21 -6.20 11.39 -9.60
C VAL A 21 -5.83 10.32 -10.63
N GLU A 22 -4.78 9.53 -10.39
CA GLU A 22 -4.48 8.35 -11.19
C GLU A 22 -5.61 7.32 -11.13
N LEU A 23 -6.20 7.08 -9.96
CA LEU A 23 -7.39 6.25 -9.80
C LEU A 23 -8.61 6.82 -10.54
N GLN A 24 -8.86 8.13 -10.45
CA GLN A 24 -9.96 8.78 -11.18
C GLN A 24 -9.78 8.63 -12.69
N THR A 25 -8.55 8.80 -13.18
CA THR A 25 -8.21 8.61 -14.60
C THR A 25 -8.41 7.16 -15.04
N LEU A 26 -8.10 6.20 -14.16
CA LEU A 26 -8.36 4.78 -14.40
C LEU A 26 -9.87 4.49 -14.44
N ALA A 27 -10.68 5.21 -13.66
CA ALA A 27 -12.11 5.00 -13.55
C ALA A 27 -12.96 5.75 -14.59
N CYS A 28 -12.51 6.90 -15.11
CA CYS A 28 -13.29 7.72 -16.04
C CYS A 28 -13.45 7.04 -17.42
N GLU A 29 -14.62 7.19 -18.04
CA GLU A 29 -14.96 6.49 -19.30
C GLU A 29 -13.98 6.81 -20.43
N ASN A 30 -13.66 8.09 -20.60
CA ASN A 30 -12.75 8.59 -21.65
C ASN A 30 -11.25 8.43 -21.31
N LYS A 31 -10.91 7.95 -20.11
CA LYS A 31 -9.53 7.80 -19.64
C LYS A 31 -8.70 9.07 -19.62
N VAL A 32 -9.37 10.20 -19.52
CA VAL A 32 -8.78 11.52 -19.36
C VAL A 32 -9.43 12.17 -18.14
N PHE A 33 -8.63 12.63 -17.20
CA PHE A 33 -9.09 13.40 -16.06
C PHE A 33 -8.49 14.80 -16.12
N THR A 34 -9.35 15.81 -16.12
CA THR A 34 -8.96 17.20 -16.34
C THR A 34 -9.01 18.02 -15.05
N HIS A 35 -8.37 19.18 -15.08
CA HIS A 35 -8.47 20.19 -14.04
C HIS A 35 -9.92 20.61 -13.75
N ASN A 36 -10.78 20.66 -14.78
CA ASN A 36 -12.19 21.00 -14.61
C ASN A 36 -12.96 19.88 -13.91
N ASP A 37 -12.67 18.61 -14.24
CA ASP A 37 -13.25 17.45 -13.55
C ASP A 37 -12.87 17.46 -12.07
N PHE A 38 -11.59 17.72 -11.78
CA PHE A 38 -11.07 17.85 -10.42
C PHE A 38 -11.75 18.97 -9.64
N THR A 39 -11.82 20.16 -10.22
CA THR A 39 -12.48 21.32 -9.61
C THR A 39 -13.94 21.01 -9.30
N SER A 40 -14.68 20.45 -10.28
CA SER A 40 -16.09 20.10 -10.11
C SER A 40 -16.29 19.08 -8.99
N LEU A 41 -15.42 18.08 -8.91
CA LEU A 41 -15.45 17.05 -7.88
C LEU A 41 -15.22 17.62 -6.48
N LEU A 42 -14.25 18.54 -6.32
CA LEU A 42 -13.98 19.20 -5.04
C LEU A 42 -15.18 20.03 -4.58
N LEU A 43 -15.73 20.87 -5.45
CA LEU A 43 -16.85 21.76 -5.12
C LEU A 43 -18.13 20.97 -4.81
N GLN A 44 -18.42 19.90 -5.55
CA GLN A 44 -19.59 19.04 -5.27
C GLN A 44 -19.51 18.33 -3.92
N ASN A 45 -18.32 17.84 -3.54
CA ASN A 45 -18.13 17.17 -2.25
C ASN A 45 -18.22 18.14 -1.07
N GLN A 46 -17.87 19.40 -1.29
CA GLN A 46 -17.99 20.48 -0.31
C GLN A 46 -19.45 20.90 -0.08
N GLU A 47 -20.31 20.86 -1.10
CA GLU A 47 -21.76 21.09 -0.89
C GLU A 47 -22.38 20.00 -0.02
N CYS A 48 -21.79 18.79 -0.01
CA CYS A 48 -22.26 17.65 0.77
C CYS A 48 -21.61 17.53 2.16
N ALA A 49 -20.40 18.09 2.35
CA ALA A 49 -19.66 18.06 3.60
C ALA A 49 -19.69 19.44 4.25
N CYS A 50 -20.13 19.55 5.51
CA CYS A 50 -20.11 20.80 6.29
C CYS A 50 -18.67 21.26 6.64
N ALA A 51 -17.75 21.30 5.67
CA ALA A 51 -16.34 21.60 5.82
C ALA A 51 -16.16 23.11 5.98
N HIS A 52 -15.54 23.51 7.08
CA HIS A 52 -15.14 24.88 7.37
C HIS A 52 -13.62 24.97 7.46
N PRO A 53 -12.95 25.90 6.73
CA PRO A 53 -13.51 26.82 5.74
C PRO A 53 -13.87 26.13 4.41
N PRO A 54 -14.78 26.72 3.62
CA PRO A 54 -15.08 26.26 2.27
C PRO A 54 -13.83 26.27 1.38
N ILE A 55 -13.58 25.18 0.65
CA ILE A 55 -12.56 25.12 -0.41
C ILE A 55 -12.92 26.14 -1.48
N THR A 56 -11.97 26.98 -1.86
CA THR A 56 -12.14 27.98 -2.92
C THR A 56 -11.65 27.44 -4.27
N GLN A 57 -12.01 28.11 -5.36
CA GLN A 57 -11.44 27.82 -6.68
C GLN A 57 -9.91 27.97 -6.69
N GLU A 58 -9.37 28.92 -5.91
CA GLU A 58 -7.93 29.15 -5.80
C GLU A 58 -7.23 27.99 -5.07
N ASP A 59 -7.86 27.45 -4.03
CA ASP A 59 -7.38 26.25 -3.34
C ASP A 59 -7.37 25.03 -4.28
N ALA A 60 -8.45 24.84 -5.06
CA ALA A 60 -8.54 23.78 -6.05
C ALA A 60 -7.44 23.89 -7.12
N ASN A 61 -7.22 25.09 -7.65
CA ASN A 61 -6.16 25.35 -8.61
C ASN A 61 -4.77 25.05 -8.02
N THR A 62 -4.53 25.49 -6.78
CA THR A 62 -3.24 25.27 -6.09
C THR A 62 -2.98 23.78 -5.87
N LEU A 63 -3.98 23.05 -5.39
CA LEU A 63 -3.88 21.61 -5.17
C LEU A 63 -3.68 20.84 -6.48
N TRP A 64 -4.39 21.24 -7.54
CA TRP A 64 -4.19 20.67 -8.88
C TRP A 64 -2.75 20.86 -9.36
N GLN A 65 -2.21 22.07 -9.28
CA GLN A 65 -0.83 22.35 -9.70
C GLN A 65 0.19 21.49 -8.94
N GLN A 66 -0.03 21.28 -7.64
CA GLN A 66 0.84 20.42 -6.83
C GLN A 66 0.73 18.95 -7.24
N LEU A 67 -0.48 18.39 -7.34
CA LEU A 67 -0.65 16.97 -7.66
C LEU A 67 -0.24 16.64 -9.10
N ILE A 68 -0.50 17.54 -10.06
CA ILE A 68 -0.21 17.27 -11.48
C ILE A 68 1.29 17.32 -11.75
N GLU A 69 2.02 18.17 -11.01
CA GLU A 69 3.47 18.19 -11.02
C GLU A 69 4.05 16.89 -10.45
N HIS A 70 3.45 16.35 -9.38
CA HIS A 70 3.81 15.00 -8.89
C HIS A 70 3.59 13.93 -9.97
N CYS A 71 2.42 13.90 -10.63
CA CYS A 71 2.16 12.97 -11.74
C CYS A 71 3.17 13.13 -12.88
N TYR A 72 3.55 14.36 -13.21
CA TYR A 72 4.56 14.62 -14.24
C TYR A 72 5.93 14.09 -13.85
N GLN A 73 6.36 14.32 -12.61
CA GLN A 73 7.63 13.79 -12.11
C GLN A 73 7.65 12.27 -12.17
N ARG A 74 6.53 11.61 -11.84
CA ARG A 74 6.36 10.16 -11.93
C ARG A 74 6.58 9.62 -13.35
N MET A 75 6.15 10.34 -14.40
CA MET A 75 6.41 9.94 -15.78
C MET A 75 7.90 9.72 -16.05
N SER A 76 8.74 10.62 -15.53
CA SER A 76 10.20 10.51 -15.67
C SER A 76 10.82 9.45 -14.76
N LEU A 77 10.32 9.35 -13.52
CA LEU A 77 10.86 8.48 -12.48
C LEU A 77 10.57 7.00 -12.75
N TYR A 78 9.34 6.68 -13.14
CA TYR A 78 8.86 5.30 -13.29
C TYR A 78 9.02 4.74 -14.71
N ALA A 79 9.35 5.60 -15.69
CA ALA A 79 9.60 5.24 -17.09
C ALA A 79 8.57 4.21 -17.61
N GLY A 80 9.01 3.03 -18.04
CA GLY A 80 8.15 1.98 -18.61
C GLY A 80 7.11 1.37 -17.65
N HIS A 81 7.12 1.72 -16.37
CA HIS A 81 6.07 1.31 -15.42
C HIS A 81 4.87 2.25 -15.46
N TYR A 82 5.05 3.54 -15.74
CA TYR A 82 4.02 4.56 -15.58
C TYR A 82 3.02 4.56 -16.75
N PRO A 83 1.75 4.19 -16.55
CA PRO A 83 0.78 4.07 -17.63
C PRO A 83 -0.03 5.35 -17.85
N PHE A 84 0.49 6.52 -17.44
CA PHE A 84 -0.21 7.80 -17.61
C PHE A 84 0.64 8.81 -18.38
N ILE A 85 -0.04 9.72 -19.06
CA ILE A 85 0.55 10.85 -19.77
C ILE A 85 -0.07 12.12 -19.21
N VAL A 86 0.77 13.02 -18.71
CA VAL A 86 0.36 14.38 -18.33
C VAL A 86 0.51 15.29 -19.55
N GLU A 87 -0.53 16.04 -19.89
CA GLU A 87 -0.46 16.99 -21.00
C GLU A 87 0.57 18.11 -20.75
N GLN A 88 1.06 18.69 -21.86
CA GLN A 88 2.15 19.68 -21.81
C GLN A 88 1.76 20.93 -21.01
N ASP A 89 0.49 21.34 -21.08
CA ASP A 89 -0.07 22.48 -20.36
C ASP A 89 -0.51 22.16 -18.93
N ARG A 90 -0.32 20.90 -18.48
CA ARG A 90 -0.75 20.40 -17.16
C ARG A 90 -2.26 20.50 -16.92
N SER A 91 -3.06 20.59 -17.95
CA SER A 91 -4.52 20.69 -17.81
C SER A 91 -5.20 19.34 -17.62
N SER A 92 -4.54 18.24 -18.02
CA SER A 92 -5.10 16.90 -17.90
C SER A 92 -4.05 15.80 -17.73
N ILE A 93 -4.53 14.65 -17.27
CA ILE A 93 -3.83 13.37 -17.22
C ILE A 93 -4.63 12.33 -17.98
N LYS A 94 -3.95 11.49 -18.76
CA LYS A 94 -4.54 10.47 -19.63
C LYS A 94 -3.94 9.09 -19.35
N LEU A 95 -4.76 8.06 -19.29
CA LEU A 95 -4.28 6.67 -19.26
C LEU A 95 -3.76 6.26 -20.65
N ASN A 96 -2.53 5.76 -20.69
CA ASN A 96 -1.88 5.13 -21.83
C ASN A 96 -1.42 3.71 -21.44
N PHE A 97 -2.41 2.84 -21.24
CA PHE A 97 -2.23 1.50 -20.68
C PHE A 97 -2.31 0.40 -21.75
N VAL A 98 -1.35 -0.51 -21.71
CA VAL A 98 -1.35 -1.75 -22.50
C VAL A 98 -1.61 -2.92 -21.57
N LEU A 99 -2.76 -3.59 -21.74
CA LEU A 99 -3.24 -4.62 -20.80
C LEU A 99 -2.21 -5.72 -20.53
N THR A 100 -1.46 -6.12 -21.56
CA THR A 100 -0.47 -7.20 -21.50
C THR A 100 0.90 -6.74 -20.98
N HIS A 101 1.08 -5.47 -20.61
CA HIS A 101 2.36 -4.94 -20.17
C HIS A 101 2.56 -5.13 -18.65
N PRO A 102 3.35 -6.11 -18.20
CA PRO A 102 3.38 -6.52 -16.78
C PRO A 102 3.79 -5.40 -15.83
N LYS A 103 4.73 -4.54 -16.24
CA LYS A 103 5.18 -3.38 -15.43
C LYS A 103 4.05 -2.38 -15.15
N GLN A 104 3.21 -2.14 -16.15
CA GLN A 104 2.10 -1.20 -16.04
C GLN A 104 0.96 -1.80 -15.21
N ARG A 105 0.70 -3.11 -15.37
CA ARG A 105 -0.25 -3.83 -14.52
C ARG A 105 0.14 -3.73 -13.05
N LEU A 106 1.40 -4.00 -12.73
CA LEU A 106 1.91 -3.90 -11.36
C LEU A 106 1.81 -2.47 -10.82
N TYR A 107 2.17 -1.46 -11.64
CA TYR A 107 1.98 -0.06 -11.27
C TYR A 107 0.51 0.22 -10.89
N LEU A 108 -0.45 -0.13 -11.76
CA LEU A 108 -1.87 0.07 -11.47
C LEU A 108 -2.36 -0.71 -10.25
N GLY A 109 -1.85 -1.93 -10.03
CA GLY A 109 -2.12 -2.70 -8.82
C GLY A 109 -1.70 -1.93 -7.55
N THR A 110 -0.53 -1.28 -7.57
CA THR A 110 -0.11 -0.42 -6.46
C THR A 110 -0.95 0.85 -6.32
N VAL A 111 -1.42 1.45 -7.41
CA VAL A 111 -2.37 2.59 -7.34
C VAL A 111 -3.66 2.19 -6.64
N LEU A 112 -4.21 1.03 -6.99
CA LEU A 112 -5.43 0.51 -6.35
C LEU A 112 -5.19 0.20 -4.88
N ALA A 113 -4.08 -0.46 -4.56
CA ALA A 113 -3.69 -0.77 -3.18
C ALA A 113 -3.44 0.49 -2.34
N ALA A 114 -2.99 1.61 -2.93
CA ALA A 114 -2.87 2.88 -2.21
C ALA A 114 -4.22 3.58 -1.98
N ASN A 115 -5.26 3.23 -2.73
CA ASN A 115 -6.55 3.93 -2.75
C ASN A 115 -7.71 3.14 -2.14
N MET A 116 -7.44 2.23 -1.20
CA MET A 116 -8.43 1.29 -0.64
C MET A 116 -9.75 1.92 -0.18
N ARG A 117 -9.72 3.13 0.37
CA ARG A 117 -10.94 3.84 0.78
C ARG A 117 -11.92 4.05 -0.37
N HIS A 118 -11.41 4.33 -1.56
CA HIS A 118 -12.20 4.70 -2.73
C HIS A 118 -12.73 3.47 -3.48
N LEU A 119 -12.40 2.28 -2.99
CA LEU A 119 -12.81 0.99 -3.55
C LEU A 119 -13.96 0.39 -2.74
N SER A 120 -14.82 -0.40 -3.39
CA SER A 120 -15.88 -1.15 -2.69
C SER A 120 -15.27 -2.27 -1.84
N PRO A 121 -15.91 -2.64 -0.70
CA PRO A 121 -15.40 -3.68 0.20
C PRO A 121 -15.02 -5.00 -0.50
N GLU A 122 -15.82 -5.42 -1.49
CA GLU A 122 -15.59 -6.63 -2.30
C GLU A 122 -14.20 -6.69 -2.94
N TRP A 123 -13.68 -5.54 -3.42
CA TRP A 123 -12.37 -5.48 -4.06
C TRP A 123 -11.23 -5.31 -3.06
N ARG A 124 -11.52 -4.80 -1.86
CA ARG A 124 -10.48 -4.47 -0.88
C ARG A 124 -9.72 -5.71 -0.42
N ASP A 125 -10.43 -6.79 -0.11
CA ASP A 125 -9.78 -8.01 0.39
C ASP A 125 -8.90 -8.62 -0.70
N ARG A 126 -9.40 -8.70 -1.94
CA ARG A 126 -8.65 -9.21 -3.10
C ARG A 126 -7.40 -8.39 -3.39
N ILE A 127 -7.52 -7.06 -3.45
CA ILE A 127 -6.38 -6.17 -3.74
C ILE A 127 -5.33 -6.22 -2.62
N THR A 128 -5.78 -6.28 -1.36
CA THR A 128 -4.86 -6.42 -0.21
C THR A 128 -4.09 -7.74 -0.28
N GLN A 129 -4.77 -8.83 -0.63
CA GLN A 129 -4.15 -10.13 -0.82
C GLN A 129 -3.14 -10.11 -1.98
N ASP A 130 -3.53 -9.60 -3.15
CA ASP A 130 -2.66 -9.54 -4.32
C ASP A 130 -1.40 -8.67 -4.05
N PHE A 131 -1.57 -7.56 -3.32
CA PHE A 131 -0.45 -6.73 -2.89
C PHE A 131 0.47 -7.46 -1.91
N ALA A 132 -0.09 -8.16 -0.93
CA ALA A 132 0.70 -8.91 0.05
C ALA A 132 1.49 -10.07 -0.59
N GLU A 133 0.87 -10.79 -1.55
CA GLU A 133 1.52 -11.85 -2.32
C GLU A 133 2.66 -11.29 -3.19
N THR A 134 2.46 -10.14 -3.83
CA THR A 134 3.52 -9.40 -4.55
C THR A 134 4.68 -9.06 -3.61
N CYS A 135 4.39 -8.49 -2.44
CA CYS A 135 5.41 -8.12 -1.46
C CYS A 135 6.14 -9.33 -0.91
N HIS A 136 5.46 -10.48 -0.77
CA HIS A 136 6.07 -11.73 -0.37
C HIS A 136 7.10 -12.22 -1.41
N GLN A 137 6.81 -12.11 -2.71
CA GLN A 137 7.80 -12.44 -3.75
C GLN A 137 9.04 -11.54 -3.67
N LEU A 138 8.85 -10.24 -3.45
CA LEU A 138 9.96 -9.31 -3.22
C LEU A 138 10.76 -9.69 -1.96
N PHE A 139 10.07 -10.01 -0.87
CA PHE A 139 10.70 -10.42 0.38
C PHE A 139 11.54 -11.67 0.22
N ILE A 140 11.07 -12.67 -0.55
CA ILE A 140 11.85 -13.88 -0.88
C ILE A 140 13.18 -13.51 -1.52
N ASN A 141 13.16 -12.62 -2.51
CA ASN A 141 14.34 -12.23 -3.26
C ASN A 141 15.32 -11.33 -2.47
N LEU A 142 14.82 -10.63 -1.45
CA LEU A 142 15.64 -9.79 -0.57
C LEU A 142 16.38 -10.59 0.51
N MET A 143 15.98 -11.84 0.76
CA MET A 143 16.58 -12.65 1.82
C MET A 143 17.87 -13.36 1.34
N PRO A 144 18.87 -13.52 2.22
CA PRO A 144 20.07 -14.31 1.90
C PRO A 144 19.75 -15.77 1.56
N VAL A 145 20.57 -16.37 0.70
CA VAL A 145 20.50 -17.80 0.36
C VAL A 145 20.55 -18.66 1.63
N GLY A 146 19.64 -19.62 1.76
CA GLY A 146 19.53 -20.52 2.92
C GLY A 146 18.51 -20.07 3.97
N THR A 147 18.00 -18.85 3.86
CA THR A 147 16.91 -18.35 4.70
C THR A 147 15.64 -19.17 4.50
N LYS A 148 14.95 -19.47 5.61
CA LYS A 148 13.58 -20.02 5.60
C LYS A 148 12.60 -18.87 5.66
N ILE A 149 11.57 -18.90 4.82
CA ILE A 149 10.62 -17.82 4.64
C ILE A 149 9.22 -18.39 4.76
N GLN A 150 8.36 -17.68 5.47
CA GLN A 150 6.97 -18.07 5.71
C GLN A 150 6.06 -16.87 5.45
N PHE A 151 5.08 -17.06 4.57
CA PHE A 151 3.94 -16.15 4.41
C PHE A 151 2.88 -16.46 5.48
N LEU A 152 2.35 -15.42 6.12
CA LEU A 152 1.44 -15.51 7.27
C LEU A 152 0.04 -14.91 6.98
N MET A 153 -0.22 -14.42 5.76
CA MET A 153 -1.53 -13.95 5.29
C MET A 153 -2.24 -14.97 4.36
N PRO A 154 -3.59 -14.98 4.25
CA PRO A 154 -4.59 -14.49 5.18
C PRO A 154 -5.43 -15.66 5.73
N SER A 155 -5.48 -15.79 7.06
CA SER A 155 -6.76 -16.05 7.69
C SER A 155 -6.69 -15.56 9.13
N PRO A 156 -7.37 -14.45 9.45
CA PRO A 156 -7.66 -14.05 10.83
C PRO A 156 -8.20 -15.19 11.70
N ASP A 157 -8.84 -16.16 11.06
CA ASP A 157 -9.44 -17.32 11.72
C ASP A 157 -8.46 -18.52 11.81
N GLN A 158 -7.26 -18.47 11.18
CA GLN A 158 -6.22 -19.52 11.30
C GLN A 158 -5.16 -19.22 12.35
N PHE A 159 -4.89 -17.94 12.66
CA PHE A 159 -3.86 -17.58 13.64
C PHE A 159 -4.28 -16.35 14.46
N PRO A 160 -4.91 -16.55 15.63
CA PRO A 160 -5.03 -15.49 16.63
C PRO A 160 -3.67 -14.82 16.88
N PRO A 161 -3.61 -13.50 17.16
CA PRO A 161 -2.34 -12.77 17.30
C PRO A 161 -1.34 -13.40 18.27
N HIS A 162 -1.80 -13.94 19.41
CA HIS A 162 -0.95 -14.62 20.38
C HIS A 162 -0.35 -15.94 19.83
N GLU A 163 -1.11 -16.70 19.03
CA GLU A 163 -0.63 -17.93 18.39
C GLU A 163 0.40 -17.62 17.31
N GLN A 164 0.19 -16.53 16.55
CA GLN A 164 1.18 -16.04 15.59
C GLN A 164 2.50 -15.72 16.30
N ILE A 165 2.47 -15.02 17.45
CA ILE A 165 3.70 -14.72 18.21
C ILE A 165 4.35 -15.98 18.78
N GLN A 166 3.57 -16.94 19.27
CA GLN A 166 4.10 -18.23 19.74
C GLN A 166 4.77 -19.02 18.61
N TYR A 167 4.16 -19.03 17.42
CA TYR A 167 4.76 -19.60 16.22
C TYR A 167 6.08 -18.90 15.89
N MET A 168 6.08 -17.56 15.84
CA MET A 168 7.27 -16.77 15.57
C MET A 168 8.38 -17.05 16.59
N ALA A 169 8.06 -17.11 17.89
CA ALA A 169 9.02 -17.42 18.94
C ALA A 169 9.67 -18.78 18.72
N ARG A 170 8.90 -19.80 18.34
CA ARG A 170 9.45 -21.12 18.01
C ARG A 170 10.41 -21.08 16.82
N MET A 171 10.02 -20.44 15.72
CA MET A 171 10.83 -20.42 14.49
C MET A 171 12.12 -19.59 14.66
N THR A 172 12.04 -18.52 15.45
CA THR A 172 13.16 -17.61 15.74
C THR A 172 14.01 -18.05 16.93
N ARG A 173 13.64 -19.15 17.60
CA ARG A 173 14.24 -19.62 18.87
C ARG A 173 14.23 -18.54 19.96
N GLY A 174 13.20 -17.70 19.90
CA GLY A 174 12.90 -16.66 20.86
C GLY A 174 11.96 -17.14 21.96
N LYS A 175 11.34 -16.17 22.63
CA LYS A 175 10.36 -16.39 23.68
C LYS A 175 9.16 -15.48 23.45
N ALA A 176 7.97 -16.05 23.38
CA ALA A 176 6.73 -15.28 23.43
C ALA A 176 6.54 -14.73 24.84
N LEU A 177 6.26 -13.43 24.94
CA LEU A 177 6.03 -12.67 26.17
C LEU A 177 4.58 -12.18 26.26
N CYS A 178 3.66 -12.84 25.57
CA CYS A 178 2.26 -12.48 25.50
C CYS A 178 1.36 -13.68 25.77
N ASN A 179 0.15 -13.39 26.26
CA ASN A 179 -0.92 -14.34 26.53
C ASN A 179 -2.18 -13.95 25.75
N PRO A 180 -3.17 -14.85 25.59
CA PRO A 180 -4.41 -14.54 24.87
C PRO A 180 -5.14 -13.28 25.38
N GLN A 181 -5.08 -13.00 26.69
CA GLN A 181 -5.72 -11.83 27.31
C GLN A 181 -5.10 -10.49 26.89
N ASP A 182 -3.84 -10.48 26.44
CA ASP A 182 -3.19 -9.26 25.98
C ASP A 182 -3.77 -8.76 24.64
N PHE A 183 -4.54 -9.61 23.95
CA PHE A 183 -5.18 -9.34 22.67
C PHE A 183 -6.71 -9.35 22.75
N SER A 184 -7.31 -9.54 23.93
CA SER A 184 -8.77 -9.49 24.06
C SER A 184 -9.24 -8.04 23.89
N THR A 185 -9.77 -7.72 22.71
CA THR A 185 -10.42 -6.44 22.47
C THR A 185 -11.75 -6.42 23.21
N HIS A 186 -11.86 -5.68 24.32
CA HIS A 186 -13.08 -4.89 24.48
C HIS A 186 -13.19 -4.02 23.22
N GLU A 187 -14.33 -4.11 22.55
CA GLU A 187 -14.65 -3.46 21.28
C GLU A 187 -14.23 -1.98 21.31
N ILE A 188 -13.01 -1.67 20.83
CA ILE A 188 -12.64 -0.29 20.52
C ILE A 188 -13.48 0.04 19.28
N PRO A 189 -14.39 1.02 19.33
CA PRO A 189 -15.19 1.38 18.18
C PRO A 189 -14.23 1.80 17.07
N LEU A 190 -14.15 0.98 16.02
CA LEU A 190 -13.44 1.32 14.80
C LEU A 190 -14.03 2.65 14.32
N SER A 191 -13.21 3.70 14.30
CA SER A 191 -13.57 4.97 13.69
C SER A 191 -14.11 4.70 12.29
N SER A 192 -15.23 5.34 11.96
CA SER A 192 -16.01 5.10 10.74
C SER A 192 -15.12 5.06 9.50
N GLY A 193 -14.91 3.87 8.92
CA GLY A 193 -14.11 3.67 7.72
C GLY A 193 -13.11 2.52 7.78
N THR A 194 -12.70 2.09 8.98
CA THR A 194 -11.91 0.86 9.13
C THR A 194 -12.80 -0.38 8.96
N PRO A 195 -12.54 -1.27 8.00
CA PRO A 195 -13.32 -2.50 7.86
C PRO A 195 -13.21 -3.35 9.14
N ALA A 196 -14.27 -4.12 9.44
CA ALA A 196 -14.29 -5.06 10.57
C ALA A 196 -13.16 -6.12 10.52
N SER A 197 -12.45 -6.24 9.40
CA SER A 197 -11.24 -7.06 9.25
C SER A 197 -10.00 -6.47 9.96
N ALA A 198 -10.00 -5.18 10.33
CA ALA A 198 -8.85 -4.54 10.98
C ALA A 198 -8.59 -5.06 12.41
N SER A 199 -9.63 -5.43 13.17
CA SER A 199 -9.50 -6.07 14.49
C SER A 199 -9.05 -7.54 14.42
N LYS A 200 -8.94 -8.05 13.19
CA LYS A 200 -8.65 -9.43 12.82
C LYS A 200 -7.32 -9.56 12.05
N ALA A 201 -6.65 -8.44 11.75
CA ALA A 201 -5.41 -8.42 11.01
C ALA A 201 -4.26 -9.02 11.84
N GLY A 202 -3.45 -9.87 11.20
CA GLY A 202 -2.21 -10.37 11.80
C GLY A 202 -1.24 -9.23 12.16
N ILE A 203 -0.30 -9.52 13.05
CA ILE A 203 0.73 -8.56 13.47
C ILE A 203 1.82 -8.46 12.40
N VAL A 204 2.15 -9.61 11.79
CA VAL A 204 3.19 -9.79 10.78
C VAL A 204 2.61 -10.57 9.60
N ASP A 205 2.93 -10.14 8.37
CA ASP A 205 2.40 -10.76 7.15
C ASP A 205 3.38 -11.78 6.56
N MET A 206 4.67 -11.63 6.85
CA MET A 206 5.71 -12.58 6.44
C MET A 206 6.89 -12.55 7.40
N MET A 207 7.57 -13.69 7.54
CA MET A 207 8.75 -13.78 8.37
C MET A 207 9.82 -14.64 7.72
N ALA A 208 11.07 -14.35 8.08
CA ALA A 208 12.23 -15.05 7.62
C ALA A 208 13.19 -15.30 8.79
N TRP A 209 13.81 -16.47 8.81
CA TRP A 209 14.88 -16.82 9.75
C TRP A 209 15.95 -17.65 9.05
N HIS A 210 17.21 -17.43 9.43
CA HIS A 210 18.34 -18.12 8.81
C HIS A 210 18.87 -19.23 9.72
N PRO A 211 18.71 -20.52 9.38
CA PRO A 211 19.32 -21.61 10.14
C PRO A 211 20.84 -21.49 10.17
N MET A 212 21.45 -21.70 11.34
CA MET A 212 22.90 -21.58 11.54
C MET A 212 23.61 -22.95 11.68
N GLY A 213 22.92 -24.05 11.41
CA GLY A 213 23.46 -25.41 11.48
C GLY A 213 23.49 -26.03 12.88
N ASP A 214 22.87 -25.39 13.87
CA ASP A 214 22.70 -25.86 15.24
C ASP A 214 21.32 -25.46 15.79
N GLU A 215 21.03 -25.70 17.07
CA GLU A 215 19.79 -25.30 17.77
C GLU A 215 19.91 -24.09 18.71
N ARG A 216 21.01 -23.33 18.62
CA ARG A 216 21.23 -22.16 19.49
C ARG A 216 20.34 -20.99 19.06
N ASP A 217 20.01 -20.13 20.02
CA ASP A 217 19.32 -18.87 19.80
C ASP A 217 20.25 -17.80 19.18
N GLY A 218 19.69 -16.65 18.81
CA GLY A 218 20.47 -15.56 18.18
C GLY A 218 20.77 -15.82 16.70
N ILE A 219 19.77 -16.35 15.98
CA ILE A 219 19.83 -16.52 14.53
C ILE A 219 19.30 -15.28 13.80
N PRO A 220 19.79 -14.94 12.60
CA PRO A 220 19.24 -13.83 11.81
C PRO A 220 17.74 -13.99 11.56
N VAL A 221 16.99 -12.90 11.78
CA VAL A 221 15.53 -12.84 11.60
C VAL A 221 15.15 -11.58 10.86
N ALA A 222 14.20 -11.69 9.94
CA ALA A 222 13.51 -10.56 9.33
C ALA A 222 11.99 -10.77 9.40
N ILE A 223 11.24 -9.69 9.57
CA ILE A 223 9.78 -9.71 9.56
C ILE A 223 9.26 -8.63 8.63
N GLY A 224 8.14 -8.90 7.96
CA GLY A 224 7.53 -8.00 6.99
C GLY A 224 6.06 -7.74 7.32
N ARG A 225 5.64 -6.50 7.13
CA ARG A 225 4.22 -6.09 7.13
C ARG A 225 3.90 -5.32 5.86
N CYS A 226 2.78 -5.66 5.26
CA CYS A 226 2.17 -5.01 4.11
C CYS A 226 1.08 -4.06 4.62
N ASP A 227 1.09 -2.83 4.14
CA ASP A 227 0.11 -1.83 4.55
C ASP A 227 -0.43 -1.06 3.36
N CYS A 228 -1.72 -1.26 3.09
CA CYS A 228 -2.46 -0.57 2.03
C CYS A 228 -3.20 0.68 2.52
N ALA A 229 -2.99 1.10 3.78
CA ALA A 229 -3.58 2.33 4.29
C ALA A 229 -2.84 3.56 3.72
N SER A 230 -3.51 4.35 2.88
CA SER A 230 -2.99 5.65 2.43
C SER A 230 -2.90 6.67 3.56
N GLU A 231 -3.76 6.52 4.57
CA GLU A 231 -3.85 7.44 5.70
C GLU A 231 -3.23 6.82 6.93
N HIS A 232 -2.48 7.63 7.68
CA HIS A 232 -1.75 7.18 8.87
C HIS A 232 -0.82 5.98 8.61
N TRP A 233 -0.31 5.82 7.38
CA TRP A 233 0.66 4.77 7.02
C TRP A 233 1.85 4.72 7.99
N TYR A 234 2.27 5.86 8.52
CA TYR A 234 3.36 5.94 9.51
C TYR A 234 2.99 5.33 10.87
N SER A 235 1.74 5.38 11.31
CA SER A 235 1.33 4.78 12.60
C SER A 235 1.33 3.26 12.54
N ASN A 236 1.07 2.68 11.37
CA ASN A 236 0.98 1.23 11.20
C ASN A 236 2.35 0.54 11.31
N GLN A 237 3.45 1.28 11.13
CA GLN A 237 4.80 0.80 11.41
C GLN A 237 4.99 0.47 12.90
N GLN A 238 4.26 1.14 13.81
CA GLN A 238 4.37 0.94 15.25
C GLN A 238 4.00 -0.49 15.66
N THR A 239 3.13 -1.17 14.91
CA THR A 239 2.79 -2.57 15.17
C THR A 239 4.03 -3.48 15.14
N LEU A 240 4.92 -3.29 14.16
CA LEU A 240 6.19 -4.02 14.09
C LEU A 240 7.16 -3.60 15.19
N LEU A 241 7.22 -2.30 15.51
CA LEU A 241 8.13 -1.77 16.53
C LEU A 241 7.75 -2.26 17.94
N ASN A 242 6.46 -2.33 18.22
CA ASN A 242 5.90 -2.78 19.49
C ASN A 242 6.02 -4.29 19.69
N LEU A 243 6.29 -5.07 18.65
CA LEU A 243 6.45 -6.52 18.74
C LEU A 243 7.58 -6.93 19.68
N ASN A 244 8.59 -6.08 19.91
CA ASN A 244 9.64 -6.33 20.91
C ASN A 244 9.11 -6.45 22.34
N THR A 245 7.91 -5.94 22.63
CA THR A 245 7.27 -6.11 23.94
C THR A 245 6.60 -7.47 24.10
N GLN A 246 6.31 -8.16 23.00
CA GLN A 246 5.55 -9.41 22.95
C GLN A 246 6.41 -10.60 22.49
N LEU A 247 7.54 -10.36 21.82
CA LEU A 247 8.47 -11.37 21.33
C LEU A 247 9.89 -10.98 21.72
N TYR A 248 10.55 -11.84 22.48
CA TYR A 248 11.96 -11.71 22.82
C TYR A 248 12.82 -12.59 21.91
N THR A 249 13.88 -12.00 21.35
CA THR A 249 14.97 -12.71 20.66
C THR A 249 16.31 -12.15 21.17
N ARG A 250 17.41 -12.90 20.99
CA ARG A 250 18.73 -12.49 21.52
C ARG A 250 19.31 -11.26 20.81
N HIS A 251 18.91 -10.98 19.57
CA HIS A 251 19.30 -9.78 18.82
C HIS A 251 18.08 -9.19 18.09
N PRO A 252 18.08 -7.90 17.75
CA PRO A 252 17.00 -7.30 16.96
C PRO A 252 16.83 -7.99 15.60
N TRP A 253 15.60 -8.15 15.15
CA TRP A 253 15.30 -8.57 13.78
C TRP A 253 15.25 -7.36 12.83
N ALA A 254 15.38 -7.62 11.53
CA ALA A 254 15.12 -6.61 10.50
C ALA A 254 13.61 -6.44 10.29
N ASN A 255 13.10 -5.20 10.39
CA ASN A 255 11.70 -4.90 10.11
C ASN A 255 11.57 -4.41 8.67
N TYR A 256 10.71 -5.03 7.87
CA TYR A 256 10.35 -4.61 6.52
C TYR A 256 8.91 -4.07 6.54
N HIS A 257 8.71 -2.89 5.95
CA HIS A 257 7.39 -2.30 5.80
C HIS A 257 7.14 -2.03 4.31
N PHE A 258 6.15 -2.70 3.75
CA PHE A 258 5.77 -2.58 2.35
C PHE A 258 4.55 -1.68 2.23
N SER A 259 4.66 -0.61 1.47
CA SER A 259 3.58 0.35 1.23
C SER A 259 3.40 0.57 -0.27
N PRO A 260 2.17 0.52 -0.80
CA PRO A 260 1.90 0.81 -2.20
C PRO A 260 1.94 2.30 -2.52
N ILE A 261 2.08 3.17 -1.51
CA ILE A 261 2.14 4.62 -1.65
C ILE A 261 3.50 5.00 -2.26
N ASP A 262 3.49 5.97 -3.16
CA ASP A 262 4.72 6.59 -3.64
C ASP A 262 5.13 7.74 -2.70
N LEU A 263 6.16 7.49 -1.91
CA LEU A 263 6.70 8.44 -0.96
C LEU A 263 7.93 9.18 -1.52
N TYR A 264 8.25 9.01 -2.81
CA TYR A 264 9.41 9.65 -3.41
C TYR A 264 9.30 11.19 -3.38
N THR A 265 10.41 11.87 -3.11
CA THR A 265 10.56 13.32 -3.27
C THR A 265 11.61 13.65 -4.32
N ALA A 266 11.49 14.82 -4.96
CA ALA A 266 12.47 15.31 -5.94
C ALA A 266 13.92 15.37 -5.40
N GLU A 267 14.09 15.45 -4.07
CA GLU A 267 15.39 15.42 -3.39
C GLU A 267 15.96 14.00 -3.22
N LYS A 268 15.35 12.98 -3.85
CA LYS A 268 15.70 11.56 -3.73
C LYS A 268 15.57 11.02 -2.30
N GLY A 269 14.70 11.64 -1.50
CA GLY A 269 14.35 11.19 -0.16
C GLY A 269 12.92 10.66 -0.10
N TRP A 270 12.47 10.37 1.12
CA TRP A 270 11.06 10.06 1.39
C TRP A 270 10.29 11.27 1.88
N ALA A 271 9.05 11.40 1.43
CA ALA A 271 8.08 12.29 1.99
C ALA A 271 7.85 11.90 3.46
N LEU A 272 7.80 12.90 4.34
CA LEU A 272 7.64 12.69 5.78
C LEU A 272 8.73 11.77 6.37
N ASN A 273 9.98 11.94 5.94
CA ASN A 273 11.12 11.11 6.38
C ASN A 273 11.26 11.01 7.91
N ASN A 274 10.90 12.07 8.65
CA ASN A 274 10.91 12.09 10.11
C ASN A 274 9.84 11.21 10.77
N GLN A 275 8.86 10.72 10.01
CA GLN A 275 7.81 9.79 10.45
C GLN A 275 8.17 8.32 10.18
N ILE A 276 9.25 8.06 9.43
CA ILE A 276 9.69 6.69 9.14
C ILE A 276 10.39 6.12 10.39
N GLY A 277 9.87 5.00 10.89
CA GLY A 277 10.39 4.31 12.06
C GLY A 277 11.65 3.48 11.78
N ARG A 278 11.98 2.55 12.68
CA ARG A 278 13.10 1.61 12.52
C ARG A 278 12.73 0.45 11.59
N VAL A 279 12.47 0.77 10.33
CA VAL A 279 12.05 -0.17 9.28
C VAL A 279 12.86 0.02 8.00
N ILE A 280 12.98 -1.05 7.24
CA ILE A 280 13.36 -1.06 5.83
C ILE A 280 12.07 -0.80 5.06
N LEU A 281 11.87 0.44 4.65
CA LEU A 281 10.69 0.86 3.90
C LEU A 281 10.81 0.46 2.43
N LEU A 282 9.79 -0.21 1.91
CA LEU A 282 9.59 -0.46 0.48
C LEU A 282 8.30 0.25 0.07
N ASP A 283 8.45 1.46 -0.45
CA ASP A 283 7.39 2.23 -1.08
C ASP A 283 7.22 1.81 -2.55
N ARG A 284 6.26 2.42 -3.27
CA ARG A 284 5.99 2.09 -4.68
C ARG A 284 7.25 2.08 -5.54
N TYR A 285 8.11 3.09 -5.40
CA TYR A 285 9.33 3.20 -6.18
C TYR A 285 10.24 1.98 -6.00
N ARG A 286 10.50 1.58 -4.76
CA ARG A 286 11.32 0.40 -4.47
C ARG A 286 10.64 -0.89 -4.92
N ILE A 287 9.33 -1.04 -4.67
CA ILE A 287 8.57 -2.23 -5.07
C ILE A 287 8.70 -2.46 -6.58
N LEU A 288 8.47 -1.42 -7.39
CA LEU A 288 8.51 -1.55 -8.85
C LEU A 288 9.92 -1.77 -9.37
N THR A 289 10.91 -1.03 -8.84
CA THR A 289 12.31 -1.16 -9.26
C THR A 289 12.87 -2.54 -8.92
N LEU A 290 12.61 -3.04 -7.71
CA LEU A 290 13.06 -4.36 -7.28
C LEU A 290 12.30 -5.47 -8.01
N ALA A 291 11.03 -5.24 -8.37
CA ALA A 291 10.29 -6.21 -9.18
C ALA A 291 10.92 -6.38 -10.56
N GLU A 292 11.44 -5.29 -11.14
CA GLU A 292 12.23 -5.34 -12.37
C GLU A 292 13.56 -6.06 -12.15
N GLU A 293 14.31 -5.67 -11.13
CA GLU A 293 15.64 -6.20 -10.83
C GLU A 293 15.63 -7.71 -10.60
N TYR A 294 14.62 -8.21 -9.89
CA TYR A 294 14.45 -9.63 -9.59
C TYR A 294 13.60 -10.39 -10.61
N PHE A 295 13.11 -9.72 -11.67
CA PHE A 295 12.30 -10.32 -12.73
C PHE A 295 11.04 -11.06 -12.24
N ILE A 296 10.42 -10.61 -11.15
CA ILE A 296 9.31 -11.35 -10.49
C ILE A 296 7.95 -11.20 -11.18
N TYR A 297 7.86 -10.53 -12.32
CA TYR A 297 6.58 -10.24 -12.98
C TYR A 297 5.76 -11.48 -13.36
N ASN A 298 6.39 -12.65 -13.47
CA ASN A 298 5.72 -13.93 -13.70
C ASN A 298 5.33 -14.65 -12.41
N ASP A 299 5.82 -14.19 -11.26
CA ASP A 299 5.63 -14.80 -9.94
C ASP A 299 4.65 -13.99 -9.07
N VAL A 300 4.30 -12.77 -9.49
CA VAL A 300 3.24 -11.96 -8.87
C VAL A 300 1.86 -12.46 -9.30
N PRO A 301 0.80 -12.17 -8.52
CA PRO A 301 -0.57 -12.54 -8.89
C PRO A 301 -0.98 -11.94 -10.23
N ASP A 302 -1.96 -12.56 -10.90
CA ASP A 302 -2.43 -12.10 -12.22
C ASP A 302 -3.03 -10.69 -12.19
N LEU A 303 -3.42 -10.16 -11.01
CA LEU A 303 -4.07 -8.86 -10.84
C LEU A 303 -5.37 -8.76 -11.64
N GLU A 304 -6.25 -9.76 -11.52
CA GLU A 304 -7.54 -9.86 -12.25
C GLU A 304 -8.43 -8.60 -12.13
N HIS A 305 -8.27 -7.85 -11.04
CA HIS A 305 -8.94 -6.59 -10.82
C HIS A 305 -8.59 -5.52 -11.88
N ILE A 306 -7.38 -5.58 -12.46
CA ILE A 306 -6.97 -4.74 -13.59
C ILE A 306 -7.71 -5.14 -14.86
N ASP A 307 -7.89 -6.44 -15.10
CA ASP A 307 -8.63 -6.94 -16.27
C ASP A 307 -10.09 -6.57 -16.19
N TYR A 308 -10.71 -6.70 -15.01
CA TYR A 308 -12.08 -6.27 -14.77
C TYR A 308 -12.27 -4.77 -15.04
N LEU A 309 -11.36 -3.93 -14.54
CA LEU A 309 -11.39 -2.49 -14.80
C LEU A 309 -11.20 -2.18 -16.29
N HIS A 310 -10.39 -2.97 -16.99
CA HIS A 310 -10.18 -2.83 -18.43
C HIS A 310 -11.37 -3.33 -19.28
N GLN A 311 -12.06 -4.39 -18.86
CA GLN A 311 -13.22 -4.94 -19.59
C GLN A 311 -14.43 -4.02 -19.52
N ARG A 312 -14.69 -3.42 -18.35
CA ARG A 312 -15.75 -2.40 -18.22
C ARG A 312 -15.59 -1.21 -19.17
N LEU A 313 -14.39 -1.01 -19.74
CA LEU A 313 -14.11 0.03 -20.72
C LEU A 313 -14.68 -0.29 -22.10
N HIS A 314 -14.72 -1.58 -22.44
CA HIS A 314 -15.18 -2.04 -23.76
C HIS A 314 -16.69 -2.27 -23.77
N ASP A 315 -17.29 -2.62 -22.63
CA ASP A 315 -18.73 -2.85 -22.53
C ASP A 315 -19.59 -1.56 -22.45
N GLN A 316 -18.94 -0.40 -22.31
CA GLN A 316 -19.60 0.92 -22.25
C GLN A 316 -19.34 1.80 -23.50
N ALA A 317 -18.61 1.28 -24.49
CA ALA A 317 -18.35 1.92 -25.79
C ALA A 317 -19.30 1.39 -26.89
#